data_AF-A0A497I248-F1
#
_entry.id   AF-A0A497I248-F1
#
_cell.length_a   1.000
_cell.length_b   1.000
_cell.length_c   1.000
_cell.angle_alpha   90.00
_cell.angle_beta   90.00
_cell.angle_gamma   90.00
#
_symmetry.space_group_name_H-M   'P 1'
#
loop_
_entity.id
_entity.type
_entity.pdbx_description
1 polymer ?
#
loop_
_entity_poly.entity_id
_entity_poly.type
_entity_poly.pdbx_seq_one_letter_code
_entity_poly.pdbx_strand_id
1 'polypeptide(L)'
;LHNEEIFFAKLEKELRKFKARVEREGFKVYEIGFHEVDDEVLIFLELETLLLSKKKIHLGPPVWVNEKFFKDFMEKWKGRVYVYRNRLAVDRERVDFLSLWKGFTKEVRNLLKATSSK
;
A
#
# COMPACT_ATOMS: atom_id res chain seq x y z
N LEU A 1 -28.40 -10.12 -6.57
CA LEU A 1 -27.79 -10.77 -7.76
C LEU A 1 -26.90 -9.80 -8.55
N HIS A 2 -27.35 -9.02 -9.55
CA HIS A 2 -26.41 -8.23 -10.38
C HIS A 2 -25.57 -7.18 -9.61
N ASN A 3 -26.18 -6.41 -8.70
CA ASN A 3 -25.46 -5.37 -7.92
C ASN A 3 -24.46 -5.94 -6.91
N GLU A 4 -24.73 -7.14 -6.42
CA GLU A 4 -23.93 -7.86 -5.43
C GLU A 4 -22.69 -8.47 -6.09
N GLU A 5 -22.86 -9.13 -7.24
CA GLU A 5 -21.75 -9.57 -8.09
C GLU A 5 -20.83 -8.39 -8.48
N ILE A 6 -21.42 -7.23 -8.82
CA ILE A 6 -20.65 -6.01 -9.10
C ILE A 6 -19.88 -5.54 -7.86
N PHE A 7 -20.49 -5.61 -6.67
CA PHE A 7 -19.85 -5.22 -5.42
C PHE A 7 -18.65 -6.12 -5.14
N PHE A 8 -18.80 -7.45 -5.19
CA PHE A 8 -17.71 -8.39 -4.93
C PHE A 8 -16.56 -8.26 -5.93
N ALA A 9 -16.85 -8.13 -7.23
CA ALA A 9 -15.82 -7.91 -8.23
C ALA A 9 -15.01 -6.62 -7.98
N LYS A 10 -15.67 -5.56 -7.50
CA LYS A 10 -15.00 -4.32 -7.12
C LYS A 10 -14.25 -4.46 -5.80
N LEU A 11 -14.79 -5.19 -4.83
CA LEU A 11 -14.14 -5.45 -3.55
C LEU A 11 -12.84 -6.21 -3.77
N GLU A 12 -12.83 -7.27 -4.57
CA GLU A 12 -11.61 -7.99 -4.95
C GLU A 12 -10.54 -7.06 -5.53
N LYS A 13 -10.95 -6.15 -6.42
CA LYS A 13 -10.04 -5.19 -7.04
C LYS A 13 -9.45 -4.24 -5.99
N GLU A 14 -10.26 -3.76 -5.05
CA GLU A 14 -9.78 -2.90 -3.96
C GLU A 14 -8.87 -3.68 -2.99
N LEU A 15 -9.17 -4.94 -2.67
CA LEU A 15 -8.30 -5.80 -1.85
C LEU A 15 -6.93 -5.99 -2.50
N ARG A 16 -6.87 -6.28 -3.82
CA ARG A 16 -5.59 -6.40 -4.56
C ARG A 16 -4.78 -5.10 -4.52
N LYS A 17 -5.44 -3.95 -4.72
CA LYS A 17 -4.78 -2.63 -4.62
C LYS A 17 -4.30 -2.35 -3.20
N PHE A 18 -5.08 -2.72 -2.20
CA PHE A 18 -4.74 -2.52 -0.80
C PHE A 18 -3.53 -3.38 -0.41
N LYS A 19 -3.51 -4.67 -0.78
CA LYS A 19 -2.33 -5.54 -0.64
C LYS A 19 -1.08 -4.89 -1.21
N ALA A 20 -1.14 -4.44 -2.46
CA ALA A 20 -0.01 -3.77 -3.10
C ALA A 20 0.39 -2.44 -2.42
N ARG A 21 -0.54 -1.75 -1.75
CA ARG A 21 -0.26 -0.54 -0.96
C ARG A 21 0.47 -0.89 0.34
N VAL A 22 -0.01 -1.92 1.05
CA VAL A 22 0.58 -2.43 2.30
C VAL A 22 1.99 -2.99 2.04
N GLU A 23 2.18 -3.76 0.97
CA GLU A 23 3.50 -4.33 0.60
C GLU A 23 4.51 -3.26 0.17
N ARG A 24 4.07 -2.17 -0.48
CA ARG A 24 4.94 -1.01 -0.76
C ARG A 24 5.39 -0.28 0.50
N GLU A 25 4.61 -0.38 1.57
CA GLU A 25 5.00 0.04 2.91
C GLU A 25 5.78 -1.04 3.66
N GLY A 26 6.28 -2.09 2.98
CA GLY A 26 7.21 -3.09 3.51
C GLY A 26 6.60 -4.12 4.45
N PHE A 27 5.27 -4.13 4.62
CA PHE A 27 4.58 -5.19 5.33
C PHE A 27 4.45 -6.40 4.42
N LYS A 28 4.77 -7.59 4.94
CA LYS A 28 4.56 -8.85 4.21
C LYS A 28 3.13 -9.32 4.44
N VAL A 29 2.37 -9.45 3.36
CA VAL A 29 0.98 -9.93 3.37
C VAL A 29 0.97 -11.39 2.96
N TYR A 30 0.56 -12.27 3.88
CA TYR A 30 0.35 -13.68 3.56
C TYR A 30 -0.92 -13.86 2.76
N GLU A 31 -2.03 -13.35 3.30
CA GLU A 31 -3.34 -13.49 2.68
C GLU A 31 -4.18 -12.23 2.86
N ILE A 32 -5.06 -11.99 1.89
CA ILE A 32 -6.12 -10.99 1.98
C ILE A 32 -7.33 -11.52 1.24
N GLY A 33 -8.51 -11.36 1.81
CA GLY A 33 -9.74 -11.86 1.19
C GLY A 33 -10.98 -11.37 1.91
N PHE A 34 -12.10 -11.95 1.52
CA PHE A 34 -13.36 -11.77 2.21
C PHE A 34 -14.16 -13.07 2.23
N HIS A 35 -15.06 -13.17 3.20
CA HIS A 35 -16.10 -14.20 3.26
C HIS A 35 -17.45 -13.54 3.43
N GLU A 36 -18.45 -14.11 2.76
CA GLU A 36 -19.86 -13.78 2.96
C GLU A 36 -20.36 -14.60 4.16
N VAL A 37 -20.92 -13.92 5.16
CA VAL A 37 -21.47 -14.54 6.38
C VAL A 37 -22.81 -13.89 6.65
N ASP A 38 -23.89 -14.65 6.45
CA ASP A 38 -25.27 -14.16 6.52
C ASP A 38 -25.46 -12.89 5.67
N ASP A 39 -25.83 -11.76 6.29
CA ASP A 39 -26.01 -10.46 5.62
C ASP A 39 -24.76 -9.56 5.70
N GLU A 40 -23.61 -10.12 6.11
CA GLU A 40 -22.36 -9.40 6.31
C GLU A 40 -21.23 -9.90 5.39
N VAL A 41 -20.24 -9.03 5.19
CA VAL A 41 -19.01 -9.35 4.47
C VAL A 41 -17.83 -9.17 5.42
N LEU A 42 -17.19 -10.26 5.79
CA LEU A 42 -16.00 -10.27 6.63
C LEU A 42 -14.76 -10.14 5.76
N ILE A 43 -14.05 -9.02 5.88
CA ILE A 43 -12.77 -8.80 5.21
C ILE A 43 -11.65 -9.17 6.17
N PHE A 44 -10.72 -10.00 5.70
CA PHE A 44 -9.56 -10.42 6.48
C PHE A 44 -8.25 -10.07 5.79
N LEU A 45 -7.20 -9.91 6.60
CA LEU A 45 -5.84 -9.67 6.17
C LEU A 45 -4.89 -10.37 7.14
N GLU A 46 -4.00 -11.20 6.62
CA GLU A 46 -2.95 -11.86 7.37
C GLU A 46 -1.59 -11.23 7.05
N LEU A 47 -0.88 -10.82 8.10
CA LEU A 47 0.42 -10.15 8.03
C LEU A 47 1.47 -10.93 8.82
N GLU A 48 2.71 -10.90 8.35
CA GLU A 48 3.85 -11.44 9.12
C GLU A 48 4.07 -10.69 10.45
N THR A 49 3.89 -9.36 10.43
CA THR A 49 3.98 -8.51 11.61
C THR A 49 3.15 -7.25 11.43
N LEU A 50 2.53 -6.80 12.53
CA LEU A 50 1.87 -5.48 12.60
C LEU A 50 2.85 -4.34 12.89
N LEU A 51 4.04 -4.66 13.38
CA LEU A 51 5.03 -3.69 13.84
C LEU A 51 6.24 -3.71 12.91
N LEU A 52 6.52 -2.55 12.32
CA LEU A 52 7.73 -2.28 11.55
C LEU A 52 8.41 -1.02 12.08
N SER A 53 9.68 -0.84 11.73
CA SER A 53 10.39 0.41 11.98
C SER A 53 9.63 1.59 11.35
N LYS A 54 9.62 2.73 12.05
CA LYS A 54 8.99 3.98 11.56
C LYS A 54 9.51 4.41 10.20
N LYS A 55 10.76 4.07 9.88
CA LYS A 55 11.40 4.42 8.60
C LYS A 55 11.57 3.21 7.70
N LYS A 56 11.52 3.46 6.39
CA LYS A 56 11.86 2.52 5.32
C LYS A 56 12.87 3.12 4.35
N ILE A 57 13.67 2.28 3.72
CA ILE A 57 14.61 2.69 2.68
C ILE A 57 13.85 2.95 1.38
N HIS A 58 13.98 4.14 0.82
CA HIS A 58 13.54 4.46 -0.53
C HIS A 58 14.74 4.45 -1.47
N LEU A 59 14.80 3.44 -2.35
CA LEU A 59 15.86 3.29 -3.34
C LEU A 59 15.66 4.26 -4.51
N GLY A 60 16.70 5.04 -4.77
CA GLY A 60 16.87 5.88 -5.93
C GLY A 60 17.58 5.16 -7.09
N PRO A 61 18.16 5.94 -8.02
CA PRO A 61 18.90 5.39 -9.15
C PRO A 61 20.23 4.74 -8.69
N PRO A 62 20.86 3.93 -9.56
CA PRO A 62 22.24 3.47 -9.36
C PRO A 62 23.20 4.65 -9.17
N VAL A 63 24.30 4.44 -8.43
CA VAL A 63 25.28 5.51 -8.15
C VAL A 63 26.01 6.00 -9.41
N TRP A 64 26.06 5.18 -10.47
CA TRP A 64 26.64 5.49 -11.77
C TRP A 64 25.59 5.96 -12.81
N VAL A 65 24.42 6.41 -12.36
CA VAL A 65 23.43 7.01 -13.26
C VAL A 65 24.01 8.30 -13.88
N ASN A 66 23.46 8.73 -15.02
CA ASN A 66 23.86 10.00 -15.62
C ASN A 66 23.71 11.18 -14.63
N GLU A 67 24.53 12.20 -14.85
CA GLU A 67 24.66 13.35 -13.95
C GLU A 67 23.32 14.04 -13.66
N LYS A 68 22.45 14.13 -14.67
CA LYS A 68 21.11 14.75 -14.52
C LYS A 68 20.28 14.03 -13.45
N PHE A 69 20.10 12.72 -13.58
CA PHE A 69 19.29 11.95 -12.62
C PHE A 69 19.91 11.91 -11.22
N PHE A 70 21.24 11.90 -11.15
CA PHE A 70 21.96 11.99 -9.89
C PHE A 70 21.64 13.32 -9.19
N LYS A 71 21.81 14.45 -9.90
CA LYS A 71 21.52 15.80 -9.39
C LYS A 71 20.05 15.95 -9.01
N ASP A 72 19.12 15.50 -9.85
CA ASP A 72 17.67 15.56 -9.58
C ASP A 72 17.33 14.81 -8.27
N PHE A 73 17.95 13.65 -8.02
CA PHE A 73 17.72 12.89 -6.80
C PHE A 73 18.32 13.57 -5.56
N MET A 74 19.57 14.05 -5.66
CA MET A 74 20.25 14.77 -4.58
C MET A 74 19.51 16.04 -4.18
N GLU A 75 19.03 16.80 -5.16
CA GLU A 75 18.28 18.04 -4.99
C GLU A 75 16.91 17.81 -4.34
N LYS A 76 16.23 16.73 -4.73
CA LYS A 76 14.94 16.35 -4.11
C LYS A 76 15.09 15.95 -2.63
N TRP A 77 16.24 15.40 -2.25
CA TRP A 77 16.46 14.78 -0.94
C TRP A 77 17.61 15.39 -0.14
N LYS A 78 17.86 16.71 -0.33
CA LYS A 78 18.98 17.46 0.24
C LYS A 78 19.36 17.03 1.66
N GLY A 79 20.63 16.65 1.83
CA GLY A 79 21.23 16.31 3.12
C GLY A 79 20.78 14.99 3.73
N ARG A 80 19.97 14.18 3.03
CA ARG A 80 19.46 12.89 3.53
C ARG A 80 19.87 11.68 2.69
N VAL A 81 20.54 11.92 1.56
CA VAL A 81 20.94 10.87 0.62
C VAL A 81 22.19 10.17 1.13
N TYR A 82 22.17 8.84 1.06
CA TYR A 82 23.32 7.98 1.31
C TYR A 82 23.40 6.90 0.22
N VAL A 83 24.53 6.19 0.16
CA VAL A 83 24.69 5.03 -0.72
C VAL A 83 24.28 3.78 0.04
N TYR A 84 23.34 3.02 -0.53
CA TYR A 84 22.95 1.70 -0.02
C TYR A 84 23.16 0.66 -1.12
N ARG A 85 24.10 -0.27 -0.88
CA ARG A 85 24.60 -1.19 -1.89
C ARG A 85 25.11 -0.37 -3.09
N ASN A 86 24.48 -0.49 -4.26
CA ASN A 86 24.88 0.20 -5.49
C ASN A 86 23.91 1.31 -5.92
N ARG A 87 23.08 1.82 -5.00
CA ARG A 87 22.06 2.82 -5.30
C ARG A 87 22.12 4.00 -4.34
N LEU A 88 21.69 5.16 -4.83
CA LEU A 88 21.30 6.26 -3.96
C LEU A 88 20.08 5.83 -3.14
N ALA A 89 20.03 6.22 -1.88
CA ALA A 89 18.97 5.85 -0.96
C ALA A 89 18.68 6.98 0.02
N VAL A 90 17.46 6.98 0.54
CA VAL A 90 17.03 7.86 1.63
C VAL A 90 16.14 7.08 2.57
N ASP A 91 16.17 7.44 3.85
CA ASP A 91 15.14 6.98 4.77
C ASP A 91 13.90 7.85 4.63
N ARG A 92 12.74 7.20 4.47
CA ARG A 92 11.44 7.85 4.52
C ARG A 92 10.61 7.33 5.67
N GLU A 93 9.75 8.19 6.21
CA GLU A 93 8.69 7.77 7.10
C GLU A 93 7.79 6.75 6.38
N ARG A 94 7.48 5.67 7.08
CA ARG A 94 6.56 4.62 6.66
C ARG A 94 5.16 5.06 7.06
N VAL A 95 4.18 4.79 6.20
CA VAL A 95 2.78 4.91 6.61
C VAL A 95 2.45 3.69 7.47
N ASP A 96 1.98 3.91 8.70
CA ASP A 96 1.64 2.82 9.59
C ASP A 96 0.43 2.04 9.08
N PHE A 97 0.37 0.76 9.45
CA PHE A 97 -0.66 -0.14 8.96
C PHE A 97 -2.08 0.31 9.33
N LEU A 98 -2.28 0.86 10.53
CA LEU A 98 -3.62 1.28 10.99
C LEU A 98 -4.14 2.47 10.18
N SER A 99 -3.26 3.40 9.80
CA SER A 99 -3.60 4.51 8.89
C SER A 99 -3.99 3.99 7.50
N LEU A 100 -3.26 3.01 6.97
CA LEU A 100 -3.60 2.36 5.69
C LEU A 100 -4.98 1.68 5.79
N TRP A 101 -5.21 0.90 6.85
CA TRP A 101 -6.46 0.18 7.10
C TRP A 101 -7.67 1.11 7.23
N LYS A 102 -7.52 2.22 7.97
CA LYS A 102 -8.56 3.26 8.07
C LYS A 102 -8.91 3.86 6.70
N GLY A 103 -7.91 4.12 5.86
CA GLY A 103 -8.12 4.58 4.49
C GLY A 103 -8.90 3.56 3.65
N PHE A 104 -8.49 2.30 3.70
CA PHE A 104 -9.13 1.21 2.96
C PHE A 104 -10.58 0.96 3.39
N THR A 105 -10.85 0.90 4.70
CA THR A 105 -12.23 0.73 5.20
C THR A 105 -13.16 1.87 4.76
N LYS A 106 -12.64 3.09 4.60
CA LYS A 106 -13.40 4.21 4.01
C LYS A 106 -13.67 3.98 2.52
N GLU A 107 -12.69 3.50 1.75
CA GLU A 107 -12.83 3.14 0.33
C GLU A 107 -13.93 2.06 0.15
N VAL A 108 -13.93 1.00 0.96
CA VAL A 108 -14.94 -0.07 0.93
C VAL A 108 -16.34 0.44 1.29
N ARG A 109 -16.47 1.28 2.33
CA ARG A 109 -17.78 1.88 2.67
C ARG A 109 -18.34 2.73 1.54
N ASN A 110 -17.49 3.48 0.84
CA ASN A 110 -17.92 4.26 -0.31
C ASN A 110 -18.33 3.37 -1.47
N LEU A 111 -17.60 2.27 -1.69
CA LEU A 111 -17.95 1.26 -2.68
C LEU A 111 -19.35 0.67 -2.41
N LEU A 112 -19.61 0.24 -1.16
CA LEU A 112 -20.89 -0.32 -0.75
C LEU A 112 -22.04 0.65 -1.02
N LYS A 113 -21.91 1.92 -0.60
CA LYS A 113 -22.91 2.96 -0.87
C LYS A 113 -23.19 3.13 -2.36
N ALA A 114 -22.14 3.15 -3.20
CA ALA A 114 -22.27 3.35 -4.63
C ALA A 114 -22.94 2.17 -5.36
N THR A 115 -22.87 0.96 -4.81
CA THR A 115 -23.54 -0.23 -5.36
C THR A 115 -24.93 -0.45 -4.80
N SER A 116 -25.25 0.08 -3.61
CA SER A 116 -26.59 0.03 -3.02
C SER A 116 -27.53 1.16 -3.49
N SER A 117 -27.00 2.27 -4.01
CA SER A 117 -27.80 3.41 -4.52
C SER A 117 -28.20 3.30 -6.00
N LYS A 118 -28.09 2.12 -6.61
CA LYS A 118 -28.47 1.84 -8.01
C LYS A 118 -29.37 0.62 -8.09
#